data_AF-A0A367JA35-F1
#
_entry.id   AF-A0A367JA35-F1
#
_cell.length_a   1.000
_cell.length_b   1.000
_cell.length_c   1.000
_cell.angle_alpha   90.00
_cell.angle_beta   90.00
_cell.angle_gamma   90.00
#
_symmetry.space_group_name_H-M   'P 1'
#
loop_
_entity.id
_entity.type
_entity.pdbx_description
1 polymer ?
#
loop_
_entity_poly.entity_id
_entity_poly.type
_entity_poly.pdbx_seq_one_letter_code
_entity_poly.pdbx_strand_id
1 'polypeptide(L)'
;MSLHNPLASLEQLETTVSRKDGIPEDLEEDLRNYGAELIQSAGILLKLPQVAMATAQVLFQRFFYMASLKDFGIVEIGMGALFLSSKLEECVVRMTYLITVYDMLIRRARNESTEIPLDAFSQRGYELKNMVIAAEMQILRRLGFNVHVQLPYNLMVNYLRILGLEDDERVAKRAWNYLNDGLRTNIYATHEPPTIACACIWLACRDEQIKLPCTVGQEWWLLFDVDFINFKNVAGHIKRLYYRKLDKPNLPIYKEEVEKWLNKRRGKSRMNY
;
A
#
# COMPACT_ATOMS: atom_id res chain seq x y z
N MET A 1 24.87 9.13 7.39
CA MET A 1 23.65 9.81 6.89
C MET A 1 22.49 8.88 7.17
N SER A 2 21.55 9.26 8.04
CA SER A 2 20.34 8.47 8.27
C SER A 2 19.48 8.54 6.99
N LEU A 3 19.27 7.40 6.34
CA LEU A 3 18.43 7.28 5.14
C LEU A 3 16.95 7.25 5.57
N HIS A 4 16.43 8.40 5.99
CA HIS A 4 15.02 8.55 6.31
C HIS A 4 14.14 8.25 5.10
N ASN A 5 12.92 7.80 5.37
CA ASN A 5 11.93 7.56 4.32
C ASN A 5 11.53 8.90 3.68
N PRO A 6 11.56 9.04 2.33
CA PRO A 6 10.96 10.21 1.70
C PRO A 6 9.45 10.21 1.98
N LEU A 7 8.98 11.29 2.60
CA LEU A 7 7.56 11.54 2.87
C LEU A 7 6.96 12.44 1.80
N ALA A 8 5.64 12.32 1.59
CA ALA A 8 4.88 13.23 0.75
C ALA A 8 4.95 14.65 1.32
N SER A 9 5.12 15.64 0.44
CA SER A 9 5.05 17.05 0.83
C SER A 9 3.63 17.46 1.22
N LEU A 10 3.51 18.59 1.93
CA LEU A 10 2.19 19.12 2.30
C LEU A 10 1.31 19.37 1.07
N GLU A 11 1.88 19.89 -0.02
CA GLU A 11 1.16 20.09 -1.28
C GLU A 11 0.61 18.77 -1.85
N GLN A 12 1.40 17.69 -1.78
CA GLN A 12 1.00 16.37 -2.25
C GLN A 12 -0.10 15.75 -1.39
N LEU A 13 -0.14 16.09 -0.10
CA LEU A 13 -1.19 15.67 0.84
C LEU A 13 -2.50 16.43 0.59
N GLU A 14 -2.42 17.74 0.36
CA GLU A 14 -3.59 18.57 0.08
C GLU A 14 -4.27 18.18 -1.22
N THR A 15 -3.50 17.96 -2.29
CA THR A 15 -4.06 17.54 -3.57
C THR A 15 -3.08 16.65 -4.34
N THR A 16 -3.38 15.36 -4.37
CA THR A 16 -2.65 14.37 -5.18
C THR A 16 -2.74 14.68 -6.68
N VAL A 17 -1.79 14.16 -7.46
CA VAL A 17 -1.78 14.31 -8.92
C VAL A 17 -3.06 13.72 -9.54
N SER A 18 -3.52 12.57 -9.04
CA SER A 18 -4.79 11.95 -9.45
C SER A 18 -5.99 12.88 -9.23
N ARG A 19 -6.06 13.57 -8.09
CA ARG A 19 -7.13 14.55 -7.81
C ARG A 19 -7.07 15.75 -8.75
N LYS A 20 -5.86 16.26 -9.05
CA LYS A 20 -5.67 17.33 -10.06
C LYS A 20 -6.20 16.90 -11.44
N ASP A 21 -6.11 15.62 -11.78
CA ASP A 21 -6.67 15.05 -13.01
C ASP A 21 -8.18 14.71 -12.96
N GLY A 22 -8.84 15.00 -11.84
CA GLY A 22 -10.28 14.81 -11.66
C GLY A 22 -10.68 13.42 -11.18
N ILE A 23 -9.76 12.62 -10.66
CA ILE A 23 -10.06 11.36 -9.97
C ILE A 23 -10.57 11.69 -8.56
N PRO A 24 -11.77 11.24 -8.17
CA PRO A 24 -12.28 11.49 -6.82
C PRO A 24 -11.43 10.78 -5.76
N GLU A 25 -11.32 11.41 -4.59
CA GLU A 25 -10.59 10.89 -3.43
C GLU A 25 -10.99 9.45 -3.08
N ASP A 26 -12.29 9.15 -3.05
CA ASP A 26 -12.79 7.82 -2.76
C ASP A 26 -12.28 6.75 -3.73
N LEU A 27 -12.30 7.05 -5.02
CA LEU A 27 -11.83 6.11 -6.04
C LEU A 27 -10.31 5.94 -5.96
N GLU A 28 -9.58 7.03 -5.73
CA GLU A 28 -8.13 6.97 -5.54
C GLU A 28 -7.76 6.11 -4.32
N GLU A 29 -8.43 6.32 -3.19
CA GLU A 29 -8.22 5.50 -1.99
C GLU A 29 -8.52 4.02 -2.24
N ASP A 30 -9.64 3.72 -2.92
CA ASP A 30 -10.05 2.34 -3.23
C ASP A 30 -9.07 1.63 -4.16
N LEU A 31 -8.61 2.32 -5.21
CA LEU A 31 -7.64 1.78 -6.16
C LEU A 31 -6.28 1.57 -5.49
N ARG A 32 -5.80 2.52 -4.68
CA ARG A 32 -4.53 2.37 -3.96
C ARG A 32 -4.58 1.25 -2.92
N ASN A 33 -5.70 1.12 -2.19
CA ASN A 33 -5.94 0.03 -1.26
C ASN A 33 -5.94 -1.32 -2.00
N TYR A 34 -6.67 -1.42 -3.12
CA TYR A 34 -6.76 -2.66 -3.86
C TYR A 34 -5.42 -3.05 -4.51
N GLY A 35 -4.67 -2.08 -5.05
CA GLY A 35 -3.33 -2.32 -5.61
C GLY A 35 -2.36 -2.85 -4.55
N ALA A 36 -2.37 -2.27 -3.35
CA ALA A 36 -1.57 -2.78 -2.23
C ALA A 36 -2.01 -4.18 -1.79
N GLU A 37 -3.31 -4.50 -1.82
CA GLU A 37 -3.83 -5.84 -1.54
C GLU A 37 -3.38 -6.87 -2.59
N LEU A 38 -3.36 -6.50 -3.87
CA LEU A 38 -2.87 -7.35 -4.96
C LEU A 38 -1.38 -7.67 -4.79
N ILE A 39 -0.55 -6.68 -4.41
CA ILE A 39 0.87 -6.89 -4.13
C ILE A 39 1.07 -7.92 -3.01
N GLN A 40 0.36 -7.77 -1.89
CA GLN A 40 0.45 -8.71 -0.77
C GLN A 40 -0.02 -10.11 -1.19
N SER A 41 -1.16 -10.21 -1.86
CA SER A 41 -1.72 -11.50 -2.29
C SER A 41 -0.81 -12.22 -3.26
N ALA A 42 -0.23 -11.49 -4.22
CA ALA A 42 0.71 -12.04 -5.18
C ALA A 42 1.99 -12.50 -4.50
N GLY A 43 2.55 -11.68 -3.60
CA GLY A 43 3.77 -12.05 -2.89
C GLY A 43 3.62 -13.29 -2.00
N ILE A 44 2.46 -13.46 -1.34
CA ILE A 44 2.16 -14.68 -0.57
C ILE A 44 2.16 -15.91 -1.49
N LEU A 45 1.47 -15.84 -2.64
CA LEU A 45 1.40 -16.93 -3.60
C LEU A 45 2.77 -17.25 -4.23
N LEU A 46 3.62 -16.23 -4.39
CA LEU A 46 4.99 -16.34 -4.87
C LEU A 46 5.99 -16.72 -3.77
N LYS A 47 5.53 -16.88 -2.51
CA LYS A 47 6.35 -17.20 -1.34
C LYS A 47 7.47 -16.18 -1.07
N LEU A 48 7.19 -14.90 -1.31
CA LEU A 48 8.11 -13.82 -0.99
C LEU A 48 8.11 -13.49 0.51
N PRO A 49 9.24 -13.01 1.06
CA PRO A 49 9.29 -12.53 2.44
C PRO A 49 8.42 -11.27 2.62
N GLN A 50 7.89 -11.08 3.83
CA GLN A 50 7.05 -9.91 4.17
C GLN A 50 7.75 -8.58 3.93
N VAL A 51 9.06 -8.52 4.14
CA VAL A 51 9.87 -7.32 3.88
C VAL A 51 9.78 -6.90 2.41
N ALA A 52 9.90 -7.84 1.46
CA ALA A 52 9.76 -7.54 0.04
C ALA A 52 8.34 -7.13 -0.37
N MET A 53 7.31 -7.75 0.21
CA MET A 53 5.93 -7.34 -0.05
C MET A 53 5.66 -5.93 0.48
N ALA A 54 6.14 -5.62 1.69
CA ALA A 54 5.99 -4.32 2.31
C ALA A 54 6.77 -3.24 1.55
N THR A 55 8.03 -3.48 1.19
CA THR A 55 8.84 -2.57 0.36
C THR A 55 8.12 -2.27 -0.95
N ALA A 56 7.59 -3.29 -1.65
CA ALA A 56 6.79 -3.10 -2.86
C ALA A 56 5.55 -2.22 -2.65
N GLN A 57 4.79 -2.45 -1.57
CA GLN A 57 3.61 -1.63 -1.24
C GLN A 57 4.01 -0.18 -0.95
N VAL A 58 5.10 0.07 -0.24
CA VAL A 58 5.57 1.44 0.02
C VAL A 58 5.99 2.14 -1.28
N LEU A 59 6.74 1.47 -2.16
CA LEU A 59 7.11 2.03 -3.47
C LEU A 59 5.88 2.34 -4.32
N PHE A 60 4.89 1.45 -4.31
CA PHE A 60 3.60 1.64 -4.98
C PHE A 60 2.85 2.87 -4.43
N GLN A 61 2.77 3.02 -3.11
CA GLN A 61 2.09 4.18 -2.49
C GLN A 61 2.83 5.49 -2.82
N ARG A 62 4.17 5.50 -2.77
CA ARG A 62 4.98 6.67 -3.13
C ARG A 62 4.83 7.05 -4.60
N PHE A 63 4.75 6.06 -5.50
CA PHE A 63 4.57 6.30 -6.93
C PHE A 63 3.30 7.12 -7.21
N PHE A 64 2.16 6.76 -6.60
CA PHE A 64 0.89 7.46 -6.80
C PHE A 64 0.79 8.83 -6.09
N TYR A 65 1.84 9.27 -5.38
CA TYR A 65 2.00 10.68 -4.99
C TYR A 65 2.74 11.51 -6.06
N MET A 66 3.38 10.86 -7.03
CA MET A 66 4.14 11.49 -8.12
C MET A 66 3.47 11.33 -9.50
N ALA A 67 2.48 10.46 -9.60
CA ALA A 67 1.84 10.08 -10.84
C ALA A 67 0.33 9.86 -10.66
N SER A 68 -0.40 10.02 -11.76
CA SER A 68 -1.85 9.93 -11.78
C SER A 68 -2.32 8.51 -12.06
N LEU A 69 -3.38 8.07 -11.38
CA LEU A 69 -4.14 6.86 -11.71
C LEU A 69 -4.82 6.92 -13.08
N LYS A 70 -4.89 8.10 -13.69
CA LYS A 70 -5.37 8.30 -15.06
C LYS A 70 -4.33 7.86 -16.09
N ASP A 71 -3.05 8.04 -15.78
CA ASP A 71 -1.94 7.73 -16.68
C ASP A 71 -1.39 6.33 -16.48
N PHE A 72 -1.53 5.80 -15.25
CA PHE A 72 -0.98 4.51 -14.84
C PHE A 72 -2.01 3.66 -14.08
N GLY A 73 -2.16 2.40 -14.47
CA GLY A 73 -3.03 1.43 -13.80
C GLY A 73 -2.41 0.86 -12.52
N ILE A 74 -3.24 0.41 -11.58
CA ILE A 74 -2.73 -0.19 -10.33
C ILE A 74 -2.11 -1.57 -10.56
N VAL A 75 -2.57 -2.29 -11.58
CA VAL A 75 -2.09 -3.65 -11.91
C VAL A 75 -0.64 -3.60 -12.42
N GLU A 76 -0.38 -2.72 -13.38
CA GLU A 76 0.96 -2.57 -13.97
C GLU A 76 1.98 -2.08 -12.95
N ILE A 77 1.65 -1.03 -12.18
CA ILE A 77 2.53 -0.48 -11.15
C ILE A 77 2.68 -1.48 -10.00
N GLY A 78 1.63 -2.21 -9.62
CA GLY A 78 1.71 -3.25 -8.60
C GLY A 78 2.66 -4.38 -8.99
N MET A 79 2.56 -4.90 -10.21
CA MET A 79 3.50 -5.91 -10.72
C MET A 79 4.93 -5.36 -10.78
N GLY A 80 5.11 -4.15 -11.34
CA GLY A 80 6.41 -3.49 -11.43
C GLY A 80 7.05 -3.26 -10.06
N ALA A 81 6.28 -2.83 -9.07
CA ALA A 81 6.76 -2.59 -7.71
C ALA A 81 7.19 -3.89 -7.02
N LEU A 82 6.41 -4.97 -7.16
CA LEU A 82 6.78 -6.27 -6.59
C LEU A 82 8.00 -6.88 -7.27
N PHE A 83 8.09 -6.75 -8.60
CA PHE A 83 9.25 -7.21 -9.36
C PHE A 83 10.52 -6.45 -8.95
N LEU A 84 10.45 -5.12 -8.89
CA LEU A 84 11.55 -4.26 -8.44
C LEU A 84 11.96 -4.61 -7.01
N SER A 85 11.01 -4.67 -6.09
CA SER A 85 11.30 -4.98 -4.69
C SER A 85 11.92 -6.35 -4.51
N SER A 86 11.54 -7.35 -5.31
CA SER A 86 12.16 -8.68 -5.24
C SER A 86 13.65 -8.64 -5.56
N LYS A 87 14.09 -7.70 -6.41
CA LYS A 87 15.51 -7.49 -6.72
C LYS A 87 16.23 -6.70 -5.64
N LEU A 88 15.58 -5.69 -5.07
CA LEU A 88 16.14 -4.88 -3.98
C LEU A 88 16.40 -5.71 -2.72
N GLU A 89 15.49 -6.63 -2.41
CA GLU A 89 15.55 -7.50 -1.22
C GLU A 89 16.18 -8.88 -1.52
N GLU A 90 16.86 -9.03 -2.66
CA GLU A 90 17.58 -10.25 -3.08
C GLU A 90 16.73 -11.55 -3.08
N CYS A 91 15.42 -11.44 -3.29
CA CYS A 91 14.47 -12.55 -3.39
C CYS A 91 13.80 -12.60 -4.77
N VAL A 92 14.61 -12.51 -5.82
CA VAL A 92 14.19 -12.29 -7.22
C VAL A 92 13.12 -13.28 -7.67
N VAL A 93 12.02 -12.76 -8.22
CA VAL A 93 10.93 -13.55 -8.79
C VAL A 93 11.06 -13.72 -10.29
N ARG A 94 10.73 -14.91 -10.80
CA ARG A 94 10.55 -15.14 -12.23
C ARG A 94 9.33 -14.38 -12.75
N MET A 95 9.55 -13.51 -13.73
CA MET A 95 8.49 -12.66 -14.32
C MET A 95 7.29 -13.47 -14.83
N THR A 96 7.51 -14.67 -15.37
CA THR A 96 6.42 -15.56 -15.81
C THR A 96 5.50 -15.95 -14.67
N TYR A 97 6.03 -16.25 -13.48
CA TYR A 97 5.19 -16.56 -12.31
C TYR A 97 4.47 -15.32 -11.80
N LEU A 98 5.13 -14.16 -11.80
CA LEU A 98 4.51 -12.90 -11.41
C LEU A 98 3.26 -12.58 -12.24
N ILE A 99 3.38 -12.60 -13.58
CA ILE A 99 2.25 -12.28 -14.47
C ILE A 99 1.13 -13.31 -14.36
N THR A 100 1.46 -14.60 -14.22
CA THR A 100 0.45 -15.66 -14.07
C THR A 100 -0.31 -15.54 -12.75
N VAL A 101 0.39 -15.23 -11.65
CA VAL A 101 -0.25 -15.01 -10.34
C VAL A 101 -1.15 -13.77 -10.37
N TYR A 102 -0.69 -12.66 -10.94
CA TYR A 102 -1.50 -11.45 -11.06
C TYR A 102 -2.75 -11.66 -11.93
N ASP A 103 -2.59 -12.30 -13.09
CA ASP A 103 -3.72 -12.65 -13.97
C ASP A 103 -4.75 -13.53 -13.23
N MET A 104 -4.30 -14.56 -12.51
CA MET A 104 -5.17 -15.42 -11.69
C MET A 104 -5.91 -14.62 -10.61
N LEU A 105 -5.22 -13.73 -9.88
CA LEU A 105 -5.82 -12.92 -8.82
C LEU A 105 -6.88 -11.97 -9.37
N ILE A 106 -6.63 -11.34 -10.52
CA ILE A 106 -7.56 -10.41 -11.17
C ILE A 106 -8.80 -11.16 -11.68
N ARG A 107 -8.62 -12.29 -12.38
CA ARG A 107 -9.73 -13.13 -12.84
C ARG A 107 -10.59 -13.58 -11.68
N ARG A 108 -9.97 -14.06 -10.60
CA ARG A 108 -10.68 -14.45 -9.37
C ARG A 108 -11.48 -13.28 -8.78
N ALA A 109 -10.91 -12.09 -8.73
CA ALA A 109 -11.60 -10.91 -8.22
C ALA A 109 -12.77 -10.44 -9.11
N ARG A 110 -12.72 -10.74 -10.41
CA ARG A 110 -13.79 -10.48 -11.39
C ARG A 110 -14.81 -11.62 -11.51
N ASN A 111 -14.69 -12.67 -10.70
CA ASN A 111 -15.50 -13.90 -10.80
C ASN A 111 -15.37 -14.60 -12.18
N GLU A 112 -14.21 -14.46 -12.82
CA GLU A 112 -13.85 -15.15 -14.05
C GLU A 112 -13.19 -16.51 -13.74
N SER A 113 -13.23 -17.45 -14.68
CA SER A 113 -12.63 -18.78 -14.50
C SER A 113 -11.10 -18.71 -14.39
N THR A 114 -10.57 -19.46 -13.42
CA THR A 114 -9.12 -19.64 -13.19
C THR A 114 -8.65 -21.06 -13.48
N GLU A 115 -9.47 -21.88 -14.16
CA GLU A 115 -9.14 -23.29 -14.45
C GLU A 115 -7.92 -23.43 -15.37
N ILE A 116 -7.81 -22.53 -16.35
CA ILE A 116 -6.71 -22.50 -17.31
C ILE A 116 -5.78 -21.34 -16.95
N PRO A 117 -4.55 -21.62 -16.47
CA PRO A 117 -3.57 -20.58 -16.21
C PRO A 117 -3.22 -19.78 -17.47
N LEU A 118 -2.77 -18.54 -17.29
CA LEU A 118 -2.20 -17.74 -18.36
C LEU A 118 -1.04 -18.49 -19.05
N ASP A 119 -1.16 -18.69 -20.36
CA ASP A 119 -0.02 -19.10 -21.19
C ASP A 119 0.98 -17.93 -21.29
N ALA A 120 2.15 -18.11 -20.70
CA ALA A 120 3.21 -17.10 -20.66
C ALA A 120 3.84 -16.80 -22.04
N PHE A 121 3.57 -17.63 -23.05
CA PHE A 121 4.00 -17.44 -24.44
C PHE A 121 2.88 -16.93 -25.35
N SER A 122 1.66 -16.77 -24.82
CA SER A 122 0.59 -16.10 -25.54
C SER A 122 0.92 -14.62 -25.77
N GLN A 123 0.26 -14.00 -26.75
CA GLN A 123 0.34 -12.57 -27.01
C GLN A 123 0.10 -11.74 -25.73
N ARG A 124 -0.92 -12.12 -24.95
CA ARG A 124 -1.24 -11.49 -23.67
C ARG A 124 -0.10 -11.64 -22.64
N GLY A 125 0.53 -12.80 -22.60
CA GLY A 125 1.70 -13.05 -21.76
C GLY A 125 2.87 -12.12 -22.09
N TYR A 126 3.16 -11.92 -23.37
CA TYR A 126 4.20 -10.97 -23.82
C TYR A 126 3.86 -9.51 -23.49
N GLU A 127 2.61 -9.10 -23.68
CA GLU A 127 2.13 -7.76 -23.29
C GLU A 127 2.33 -7.49 -21.80
N LEU A 128 1.94 -8.45 -20.94
CA LEU A 128 2.11 -8.32 -19.50
C LEU A 128 3.59 -8.24 -19.11
N LYS A 129 4.48 -9.01 -19.75
CA LYS A 129 5.93 -8.89 -19.52
C LYS A 129 6.45 -7.49 -19.84
N ASN A 130 6.08 -6.96 -21.01
CA ASN A 130 6.47 -5.61 -21.42
C ASN A 130 5.91 -4.55 -20.46
N MET A 131 4.69 -4.74 -19.97
CA MET A 131 4.06 -3.88 -18.97
C MET A 131 4.82 -3.89 -17.65
N VAL A 132 5.28 -5.05 -17.15
CA VAL A 132 6.12 -5.14 -15.93
C VAL A 132 7.43 -4.37 -16.10
N ILE A 133 8.13 -4.57 -17.24
CA ILE A 133 9.39 -3.89 -17.52
C ILE A 133 9.20 -2.38 -17.58
N ALA A 134 8.17 -1.92 -18.29
CA ALA A 134 7.85 -0.50 -18.39
C ALA A 134 7.49 0.09 -17.01
N ALA A 135 6.66 -0.60 -16.22
CA ALA A 135 6.26 -0.16 -14.89
C ALA A 135 7.45 -0.03 -13.94
N GLU A 136 8.34 -1.01 -13.92
CA GLU A 136 9.58 -0.93 -13.15
C GLU A 136 10.42 0.31 -13.51
N MET A 137 10.62 0.57 -14.80
CA MET A 137 11.35 1.75 -15.25
C MET A 137 10.66 3.06 -14.83
N GLN A 138 9.34 3.11 -14.87
CA GLN A 138 8.58 4.29 -14.44
C GLN A 138 8.70 4.53 -12.94
N ILE A 139 8.67 3.47 -12.11
CA ILE A 139 8.86 3.58 -10.66
C ILE A 139 10.23 4.16 -10.35
N LEU A 140 11.30 3.60 -10.94
CA LEU A 140 12.66 4.10 -10.75
C LEU A 140 12.81 5.57 -11.16
N ARG A 141 12.26 5.94 -12.33
CA ARG A 141 12.32 7.31 -12.85
C ARG A 141 11.56 8.30 -11.96
N ARG A 142 10.33 7.97 -11.57
CA ARG A 142 9.45 8.89 -10.79
C ARG A 142 9.92 9.06 -9.36
N LEU A 143 10.52 8.03 -8.76
CA LEU A 143 11.09 8.09 -7.42
C LEU A 143 12.55 8.59 -7.41
N GLY A 144 13.12 8.94 -8.58
CA GLY A 144 14.50 9.42 -8.68
C GLY A 144 15.53 8.43 -8.12
N PHE A 145 15.28 7.12 -8.30
CA PHE A 145 16.06 6.03 -7.71
C PHE A 145 16.09 6.00 -6.17
N ASN A 146 15.28 6.81 -5.48
CA ASN A 146 15.09 6.73 -4.04
C ASN A 146 14.11 5.59 -3.69
N VAL A 147 14.64 4.36 -3.76
CA VAL A 147 13.89 3.12 -3.52
C VAL A 147 14.14 2.51 -2.15
N HIS A 148 14.93 3.18 -1.30
CA HIS A 148 15.16 2.75 0.07
C HIS A 148 13.87 2.86 0.88
N VAL A 149 13.53 1.81 1.63
CA VAL A 149 12.35 1.76 2.50
C VAL A 149 12.77 1.27 3.88
N GLN A 150 12.65 2.14 4.88
CA GLN A 150 12.78 1.75 6.28
C GLN A 150 11.41 1.30 6.81
N LEU A 151 11.31 0.02 7.17
CA LEU A 151 10.09 -0.57 7.71
C LEU A 151 10.08 -0.52 9.26
N PRO A 152 8.93 -0.27 9.91
CA PRO A 152 8.80 -0.12 11.36
C PRO A 152 8.83 -1.43 12.16
N TYR A 153 9.09 -2.59 11.54
CA TYR A 153 9.00 -3.90 12.23
C TYR A 153 9.94 -4.01 13.43
N ASN A 154 11.20 -3.61 13.29
CA ASN A 154 12.15 -3.65 14.40
C ASN A 154 11.83 -2.60 15.48
N LEU A 155 11.31 -1.43 15.07
CA LEU A 155 10.87 -0.39 16.01
C LEU A 155 9.69 -0.89 16.85
N MET A 156 8.71 -1.53 16.23
CA MET A 156 7.57 -2.14 16.90
C MET A 156 8.01 -3.09 18.01
N VAL A 157 8.93 -4.02 17.72
CA VAL A 157 9.44 -4.99 18.70
C VAL A 157 10.14 -4.27 19.86
N ASN A 158 10.97 -3.26 19.55
CA ASN A 158 11.68 -2.49 20.57
C ASN A 158 10.71 -1.67 21.45
N TYR A 159 9.68 -1.08 20.87
CA TYR A 159 8.70 -0.27 21.59
C TYR A 159 7.84 -1.14 22.51
N LEU A 160 7.40 -2.31 22.05
CA LEU A 160 6.70 -3.29 22.89
C LEU A 160 7.56 -3.67 24.10
N ARG A 161 8.87 -3.90 23.91
CA ARG A 161 9.81 -4.19 25.00
C ARG A 161 9.95 -3.03 25.99
N ILE A 162 10.11 -1.80 25.50
CA ILE A 162 10.22 -0.61 26.36
C ILE A 162 8.95 -0.41 27.20
N LEU A 163 7.79 -0.77 26.65
CA LEU A 163 6.50 -0.68 27.33
C LEU A 163 6.21 -1.86 28.26
N GLY A 164 7.09 -2.87 28.33
CA GLY A 164 6.87 -4.09 29.12
C GLY A 164 5.73 -4.95 28.57
N LEU A 165 5.49 -4.90 27.26
CA LEU A 165 4.43 -5.62 26.54
C LEU A 165 4.98 -6.74 25.65
N GLU A 166 6.28 -7.07 25.73
CA GLU A 166 6.88 -8.09 24.88
C GLU A 166 6.29 -9.49 25.10
N ASP A 167 5.86 -9.79 26.32
CA ASP A 167 5.32 -11.10 26.69
C ASP A 167 3.81 -11.21 26.40
N ASP A 168 3.13 -10.10 26.11
CA ASP A 168 1.72 -10.12 25.72
C ASP A 168 1.59 -10.42 24.22
N GLU A 169 1.52 -11.72 23.91
CA GLU A 169 1.38 -12.20 22.54
C GLU A 169 0.14 -11.63 21.83
N ARG A 170 -0.94 -11.35 22.57
CA ARG A 170 -2.19 -10.82 21.98
C ARG A 170 -1.96 -9.41 21.46
N VAL A 171 -1.35 -8.56 22.28
CA VAL A 171 -1.03 -7.17 21.91
C VAL A 171 0.00 -7.15 20.80
N ALA A 172 1.09 -7.90 20.95
CA ALA A 172 2.18 -7.94 19.98
C ALA A 172 1.67 -8.38 18.59
N LYS A 173 0.91 -9.47 18.54
CA LYS A 173 0.32 -9.99 17.30
C LYS A 173 -0.67 -9.02 16.68
N ARG A 174 -1.53 -8.40 17.50
CA ARG A 174 -2.52 -7.43 17.00
C ARG A 174 -1.84 -6.16 16.48
N ALA A 175 -0.82 -5.65 17.17
CA ALA A 175 -0.04 -4.51 16.72
C ALA A 175 0.69 -4.81 15.40
N TRP A 176 1.23 -6.02 15.26
CA TRP A 176 1.85 -6.49 14.02
C TRP A 176 0.85 -6.58 12.86
N ASN A 177 -0.37 -7.05 13.12
CA ASN A 177 -1.43 -7.08 12.10
C ASN A 177 -1.82 -5.66 11.66
N TYR A 178 -1.98 -4.72 12.60
CA TYR A 178 -2.24 -3.32 12.27
C TYR A 178 -1.11 -2.69 11.44
N LEU A 179 0.14 -3.05 11.73
CA LEU A 179 1.29 -2.62 10.97
C LEU A 179 1.20 -3.07 9.50
N ASN A 180 0.87 -4.35 9.28
CA ASN A 180 0.70 -4.91 7.93
C ASN A 180 -0.52 -4.32 7.21
N ASP A 181 -1.65 -4.16 7.90
CA ASP A 181 -2.85 -3.56 7.32
C ASP A 181 -2.59 -2.11 6.91
N GLY A 182 -1.77 -1.40 7.67
CA GLY A 182 -1.31 -0.05 7.36
C GLY A 182 -0.65 0.12 5.99
N LEU A 183 0.01 -0.91 5.45
CA LEU A 183 0.65 -0.88 4.11
C LEU A 183 -0.38 -0.69 2.98
N ARG A 184 -1.66 -1.00 3.24
CA ARG A 184 -2.76 -0.77 2.29
C ARG A 184 -3.22 0.68 2.25
N THR A 185 -2.73 1.51 3.16
CA THR A 185 -3.06 2.93 3.26
C THR A 185 -1.89 3.80 2.83
N ASN A 186 -2.06 5.12 2.89
CA ASN A 186 -1.02 6.08 2.57
C ASN A 186 -0.03 6.35 3.73
N ILE A 187 -0.21 5.77 4.92
CA ILE A 187 0.54 6.15 6.13
C ILE A 187 2.06 5.98 5.97
N TYR A 188 2.51 4.96 5.22
CA TYR A 188 3.93 4.68 4.97
C TYR A 188 4.61 5.65 4.02
N ALA A 189 3.82 6.46 3.31
CA ALA A 189 4.32 7.53 2.45
C ALA A 189 4.16 8.91 3.09
N THR A 190 3.56 9.00 4.28
CA THR A 190 3.13 10.29 4.88
C THR A 190 3.59 10.49 6.31
N HIS A 191 3.93 9.41 7.02
CA HIS A 191 4.37 9.45 8.41
C HIS A 191 5.66 8.64 8.59
N GLU A 192 6.49 9.08 9.55
CA GLU A 192 7.72 8.37 9.89
C GLU A 192 7.44 7.02 10.59
N PRO A 193 8.33 6.02 10.43
CA PRO A 193 8.17 4.69 11.04
C PRO A 193 7.88 4.67 12.56
N PRO A 194 8.49 5.53 13.41
CA PRO A 194 8.13 5.63 14.84
C PRO A 194 6.66 5.95 15.09
N THR A 195 6.09 6.89 14.31
CA THR A 195 4.68 7.30 14.45
C THR A 195 3.75 6.15 14.07
N ILE A 196 4.09 5.41 13.00
CA ILE A 196 3.31 4.27 12.55
C ILE A 196 3.32 3.15 13.59
N ALA A 197 4.50 2.84 14.15
CA ALA A 197 4.64 1.83 15.20
C ALA A 197 3.80 2.19 16.43
N CYS A 198 3.90 3.43 16.92
CA CYS A 198 3.12 3.90 18.07
C CYS A 198 1.61 3.82 17.81
N ALA A 199 1.14 4.21 16.62
CA ALA A 199 -0.28 4.12 16.27
C ALA A 199 -0.80 2.67 16.33
N CYS A 200 -0.01 1.72 15.82
CA CYS A 200 -0.39 0.31 15.79
C CYS A 200 -0.40 -0.31 17.20
N ILE A 201 0.57 0.02 18.06
CA ILE A 201 0.59 -0.38 19.49
C ILE A 201 -0.62 0.21 20.21
N TRP A 202 -0.90 1.49 19.98
CA TRP A 202 -2.04 2.17 20.58
C TRP A 202 -3.37 1.50 20.23
N LEU A 203 -3.57 1.20 18.94
CA LEU A 203 -4.75 0.47 18.48
C LEU A 203 -4.86 -0.91 19.12
N ALA A 204 -3.75 -1.64 19.22
CA ALA A 204 -3.72 -2.96 19.83
C ALA A 204 -4.08 -2.92 21.32
N CYS A 205 -3.46 -2.00 22.08
CA CYS A 205 -3.74 -1.83 23.50
C CYS A 205 -5.20 -1.42 23.75
N ARG A 206 -5.77 -0.56 22.90
CA ARG A 206 -7.18 -0.17 23.02
C ARG A 206 -8.14 -1.33 22.80
N ASP A 207 -7.88 -2.17 21.80
CA ASP A 207 -8.70 -3.34 21.53
C ASP A 207 -8.58 -4.41 22.64
N GLU A 208 -7.38 -4.58 23.20
CA GLU A 208 -7.10 -5.52 24.32
C GLU A 208 -7.38 -4.90 25.70
N GLN A 209 -7.93 -3.67 25.76
CA GLN A 209 -8.28 -2.94 26.98
C GLN A 209 -7.11 -2.69 27.96
N ILE A 210 -5.88 -2.59 27.44
CA ILE A 210 -4.69 -2.27 28.22
C ILE A 210 -4.54 -0.76 28.34
N LYS A 211 -4.37 -0.28 29.58
CA LYS A 211 -4.16 1.14 29.88
C LYS A 211 -2.67 1.46 29.90
N LEU A 212 -2.25 2.27 28.94
CA LEU A 212 -0.92 2.87 28.95
C LEU A 212 -0.91 4.21 29.70
N PRO A 213 0.25 4.68 30.19
CA PRO A 213 0.39 6.00 30.79
C PRO A 213 -0.10 7.11 29.84
N CYS A 214 -1.11 7.86 30.28
CA CYS A 214 -1.73 8.97 29.53
C CYS A 214 -1.88 10.23 30.40
N THR A 215 -1.18 10.31 31.53
CA THR A 215 -1.16 11.51 32.37
C THR A 215 -0.41 12.62 31.63
N VAL A 216 -0.90 13.85 31.73
CA VAL A 216 -0.32 15.02 31.04
C VAL A 216 1.16 15.17 31.39
N GLY A 217 2.04 15.19 30.39
CA GLY A 217 3.49 15.25 30.53
C GLY A 217 4.17 13.91 30.81
N GLN A 218 3.41 12.82 30.88
CA GLN A 218 3.90 11.44 31.08
C GLN A 218 3.23 10.48 30.11
N GLU A 219 2.75 10.98 28.98
CA GLU A 219 2.14 10.15 27.96
C GLU A 219 3.19 9.24 27.32
N TRP A 220 2.86 7.95 27.19
CA TRP A 220 3.83 6.92 26.82
C TRP A 220 4.47 7.13 25.44
N TRP A 221 3.76 7.76 24.50
CA TRP A 221 4.27 8.01 23.15
C TRP A 221 5.36 9.09 23.10
N LEU A 222 5.49 9.91 24.14
CA LEU A 222 6.56 10.90 24.27
C LEU A 222 7.94 10.24 24.41
N LEU A 223 8.01 9.00 24.90
CA LEU A 223 9.25 8.21 24.95
C LEU A 223 9.84 7.92 23.57
N PHE A 224 9.05 8.10 22.52
CA PHE A 224 9.40 7.75 21.14
C PHE A 224 9.43 8.98 20.21
N ASP A 225 9.38 10.19 20.77
CA ASP A 225 9.34 11.46 20.02
C ASP A 225 8.19 11.55 19.01
N VAL A 226 7.02 10.99 19.35
CA VAL A 226 5.83 10.97 18.49
C VAL A 226 4.78 11.97 18.96
N ASP A 227 4.17 12.68 18.01
CA ASP A 227 3.05 13.58 18.28
C ASP A 227 1.69 12.85 18.30
N PHE A 228 0.80 13.26 19.22
CA PHE A 228 -0.51 12.63 19.43
C PHE A 228 -1.43 12.74 18.20
N ILE A 229 -1.43 13.90 17.54
CA ILE A 229 -2.28 14.15 16.38
C ILE A 229 -1.83 13.23 15.23
N ASN A 230 -0.52 13.13 15.02
CA ASN A 230 0.06 12.31 13.97
C ASN A 230 -0.25 10.81 14.15
N PHE A 231 -0.02 10.21 15.32
CA PHE A 231 -0.31 8.79 15.48
C PHE A 231 -1.83 8.50 15.51
N LYS A 232 -2.67 9.44 15.98
CA LYS A 232 -4.13 9.32 15.90
C LYS A 232 -4.63 9.36 14.45
N ASN A 233 -4.04 10.20 13.60
CA ASN A 233 -4.34 10.24 12.17
C ASN A 233 -3.99 8.90 11.51
N VAL A 234 -2.81 8.34 11.79
CA VAL A 234 -2.40 7.00 11.34
C VAL A 234 -3.41 5.94 11.77
N ALA A 235 -3.79 5.95 13.04
CA ALA A 235 -4.77 5.00 13.58
C ALA A 235 -6.15 5.12 12.88
N GLY A 236 -6.56 6.34 12.52
CA GLY A 236 -7.77 6.60 11.75
C GLY A 236 -7.72 6.01 10.34
N HIS A 237 -6.60 6.16 9.63
CA HIS A 237 -6.39 5.56 8.31
C HIS A 237 -6.48 4.03 8.36
N ILE A 238 -5.83 3.40 9.35
CA ILE A 238 -5.88 1.94 9.53
C ILE A 238 -7.32 1.48 9.84
N LYS A 239 -8.00 2.11 10.81
CA LYS A 239 -9.37 1.71 11.17
C LYS A 239 -10.36 1.89 10.01
N ARG A 240 -10.15 2.87 9.12
CA ARG A 240 -10.99 3.08 7.91
C ARG A 240 -11.06 1.84 7.01
N LEU A 241 -9.98 1.05 6.92
CA LEU A 241 -9.94 -0.19 6.13
C LEU A 241 -11.01 -1.20 6.56
N TYR A 242 -11.34 -1.26 7.86
CA TYR A 242 -12.28 -2.23 8.39
C TYR A 242 -13.75 -1.85 8.14
N TYR A 243 -14.02 -0.58 7.86
CA TYR A 243 -15.38 -0.08 7.59
C TYR A 243 -15.67 0.03 6.08
N ARG A 244 -14.64 0.13 5.24
CA ARG A 244 -14.75 0.35 3.81
C ARG A 244 -14.59 -0.96 3.03
N LYS A 245 -15.68 -1.49 2.49
CA LYS A 245 -15.66 -2.68 1.62
C LYS A 245 -15.42 -2.27 0.16
N LEU A 246 -14.42 -2.89 -0.47
CA LEU A 246 -14.10 -2.68 -1.88
C LEU A 246 -15.02 -3.48 -2.79
N ASP A 247 -15.62 -2.83 -3.80
CA ASP A 247 -16.31 -3.49 -4.91
C ASP A 247 -15.31 -3.96 -5.98
N LYS A 248 -14.45 -4.91 -5.59
CA LYS A 248 -13.32 -5.40 -6.40
C LYS A 248 -13.67 -5.77 -7.85
N PRO A 249 -14.79 -6.47 -8.14
CA PRO A 249 -15.13 -6.85 -9.51
C PRO A 249 -15.33 -5.65 -10.44
N ASN A 250 -15.78 -4.50 -9.91
CA ASN A 250 -16.17 -3.33 -10.70
C ASN A 250 -15.16 -2.18 -10.65
N LEU A 251 -14.06 -2.32 -9.90
CA LEU A 251 -13.02 -1.29 -9.84
C LEU A 251 -12.27 -1.17 -11.19
N PRO A 252 -12.04 0.05 -11.70
CA PRO A 252 -11.27 0.28 -12.92
C PRO A 252 -9.76 0.16 -12.61
N ILE A 253 -9.21 -1.04 -12.79
CA ILE A 253 -7.85 -1.37 -12.32
C ILE A 253 -6.76 -1.14 -13.37
N TYR A 254 -7.15 -1.05 -14.64
CA TYR A 254 -6.29 -0.70 -15.76
C TYR A 254 -6.49 0.76 -16.17
N LYS A 255 -5.45 1.36 -16.77
CA LYS A 255 -5.47 2.75 -17.25
C LYS A 255 -6.68 3.03 -18.14
N GLU A 256 -6.94 2.16 -19.13
CA GLU A 256 -8.02 2.33 -20.09
C GLU A 256 -9.40 2.26 -19.42
N GLU A 257 -9.53 1.52 -18.31
CA GLU A 257 -10.76 1.42 -17.54
C GLU A 257 -11.02 2.71 -16.74
N VAL A 258 -9.97 3.30 -16.17
CA VAL A 258 -10.06 4.57 -15.45
C VAL A 258 -10.48 5.69 -16.41
N GLU A 259 -9.87 5.75 -17.60
CA GLU A 259 -10.25 6.72 -18.64
C GLU A 259 -11.73 6.58 -19.05
N LYS A 260 -12.19 5.35 -19.31
CA LYS A 260 -13.60 5.08 -19.63
C LYS A 260 -14.53 5.47 -18.48
N TRP A 261 -14.15 5.17 -17.24
CA TRP A 261 -14.92 5.52 -16.05
C TRP A 261 -15.09 7.05 -15.91
N LEU A 262 -14.01 7.82 -16.12
CA LEU A 262 -14.04 9.28 -16.10
C LEU A 262 -14.93 9.85 -17.20
N ASN A 263 -14.83 9.33 -18.42
CA ASN A 263 -15.65 9.77 -19.55
C ASN A 263 -17.14 9.53 -19.32
N LYS A 264 -17.52 8.36 -18.78
CA LYS A 264 -18.91 8.03 -18.43
C LYS A 264 -19.47 8.98 -17.37
N ARG A 265 -18.66 9.37 -16.38
CA ARG A 265 -19.06 10.32 -15.33
C ARG A 265 -19.27 11.73 -15.90
N ARG A 266 -18.39 12.21 -16.77
CA ARG A 266 -18.52 13.50 -17.46
C ARG A 266 -19.77 13.56 -18.35
N GLY A 267 -20.10 12.47 -19.05
CA GLY A 267 -21.31 12.37 -19.87
C GLY A 267 -22.60 12.46 -19.04
N LYS A 268 -22.65 11.79 -17.88
CA LYS A 268 -23.78 11.88 -16.95
C LYS A 268 -23.97 13.28 -16.38
N SER A 269 -22.88 13.99 -16.07
CA SER A 269 -22.96 15.39 -15.61
C SER A 269 -23.46 16.35 -16.69
N ARG A 270 -23.31 16.04 -17.98
CA ARG A 270 -23.81 16.88 -19.09
C ARG A 270 -25.27 16.61 -19.48
N MET A 271 -25.83 15.45 -19.15
CA MET A 271 -27.25 15.12 -19.40
C MET A 271 -28.21 15.59 -18.30
N ASN A 272 -27.67 16.01 -17.14
CA ASN A 272 -28.46 16.49 -16.01
C ASN A 272 -28.60 18.03 -15.96
N TYR A 273 -28.34 18.71 -17.09
CA TYR A 273 -28.57 20.14 -17.28
C TYR A 273 -29.42 20.36 -18.53
#